data_AF-A0A5J6SLD9-F1
#
_entry.id   AF-A0A5J6SLD9-F1
#
_cell.length_a   1.000
_cell.length_b   1.000
_cell.length_c   1.000
_cell.angle_alpha   90.00
_cell.angle_beta   90.00
_cell.angle_gamma   90.00
#
_symmetry.space_group_name_H-M   'P 1'
#
loop_
_entity.id
_entity.type
_entity.pdbx_description
1 polymer ?
#
loop_
_entity_poly.entity_id
_entity_poly.type
_entity_poly.pdbx_seq_one_letter_code
_entity_poly.pdbx_strand_id
1 'polypeptide(L)'
;MTTVKESYGLKDLARELDNDLSSIAVKVDTLKDLKTSITNLRIEMDGINERDARVYFMDFHRSIRLIDDLFQHTVNSLSDEFEEVEVTKDFLFNKIVKEQ
;
A
#
# COMPACT_ATOMS: atom_id res chain seq x y z
N MET A 1 3.44 -12.07 17.50
CA MET A 1 4.71 -12.36 18.21
C MET A 1 5.24 -11.02 18.66
N THR A 2 5.00 -10.64 19.92
CA THR A 2 5.20 -9.28 20.42
C THR A 2 6.70 -9.03 20.59
N THR A 3 7.32 -8.37 19.61
CA THR A 3 8.74 -8.02 19.66
C THR A 3 8.96 -6.99 20.74
N VAL A 4 9.79 -7.36 21.71
CA VAL A 4 10.18 -6.58 22.89
C VAL A 4 10.79 -5.24 22.44
N LYS A 5 10.00 -4.15 22.50
CA LYS A 5 10.46 -2.77 22.21
C LYS A 5 11.12 -2.08 23.42
N GLU A 6 11.28 -2.77 24.54
CA GLU A 6 11.68 -2.20 25.85
C GLU A 6 13.10 -1.58 25.90
N SER A 7 13.95 -1.78 24.87
CA SER A 7 15.36 -1.33 24.87
C SER A 7 15.69 -0.22 23.85
N TYR A 8 14.77 0.16 22.95
CA TYR A 8 15.13 1.08 21.86
C TYR A 8 15.35 2.52 22.33
N GLY A 9 16.46 3.13 21.91
CA GLY A 9 16.72 4.55 22.09
C GLY A 9 15.82 5.40 21.19
N LEU A 10 15.63 6.68 21.53
CA LEU A 10 14.81 7.61 20.72
C LEU A 10 15.28 7.67 19.26
N LYS A 11 16.59 7.57 19.04
CA LYS A 11 17.20 7.55 17.70
C LYS A 11 16.80 6.32 16.89
N ASP A 12 16.69 5.17 17.53
CA ASP A 12 16.33 3.92 16.83
C ASP A 12 14.86 3.93 16.43
N LEU A 13 13.98 4.41 17.32
CA LEU A 13 12.56 4.60 17.03
C LEU A 13 12.30 5.62 15.93
N ALA A 14 13.04 6.75 15.93
CA ALA A 14 12.93 7.75 14.88
C ALA A 14 13.34 7.18 13.51
N ARG A 15 14.36 6.32 13.50
CA ARG A 15 14.81 5.62 12.28
C ARG A 15 13.80 4.56 11.82
N GLU A 16 13.19 3.81 12.75
CA GLU A 16 12.12 2.85 12.44
C GLU A 16 10.93 3.57 11.79
N LEU A 17 10.45 4.64 12.43
CA LEU A 17 9.36 5.47 11.90
C LEU A 17 9.67 6.03 10.50
N ASP A 18 10.90 6.50 10.26
CA ASP A 18 11.31 7.01 8.93
C ASP A 18 11.29 5.92 7.86
N ASN A 19 11.73 4.70 8.19
CA ASN A 19 11.67 3.55 7.28
C ASN A 19 10.23 3.16 6.97
N ASP A 20 9.37 3.07 7.98
CA ASP A 20 7.98 2.66 7.83
C ASP A 20 7.21 3.69 6.99
N LEU A 21 7.39 4.99 7.25
CA LEU A 21 6.81 6.06 6.45
C LEU A 21 7.30 6.05 5.00
N SER A 22 8.58 5.75 4.78
CA SER A 22 9.14 5.60 3.44
C SER A 22 8.53 4.41 2.70
N SER A 23 8.32 3.28 3.38
CA SER A 23 7.68 2.09 2.80
C SER A 23 6.21 2.38 2.44
N ILE A 24 5.48 3.04 3.32
CA ILE A 24 4.10 3.51 3.08
C ILE A 24 4.04 4.42 1.86
N ALA A 25 4.97 5.38 1.73
CA ALA A 25 5.02 6.31 0.61
C ALA A 25 5.17 5.55 -0.74
N VAL A 26 6.05 4.54 -0.80
CA VAL A 26 6.24 3.71 -1.99
C VAL A 26 4.97 2.94 -2.35
N LYS A 27 4.25 2.39 -1.37
CA LYS A 27 2.97 1.71 -1.63
C LYS A 27 1.87 2.65 -2.08
N VAL A 28 1.80 3.86 -1.50
CA VAL A 28 0.87 4.89 -1.96
C VAL A 28 1.14 5.26 -3.42
N ASP A 29 2.41 5.37 -3.81
CA ASP A 29 2.76 5.61 -5.22
C ASP A 29 2.39 4.42 -6.12
N THR A 30 2.59 3.18 -5.64
CA THR A 30 2.13 1.98 -6.34
C THR A 30 0.60 1.98 -6.56
N LEU A 31 -0.18 2.40 -5.56
CA LEU A 31 -1.64 2.54 -5.68
C LEU A 31 -2.06 3.62 -6.69
N LYS A 32 -1.29 4.72 -6.80
CA LYS A 32 -1.52 5.76 -7.83
C LYS A 32 -1.25 5.21 -9.23
N ASP A 33 -0.22 4.38 -9.40
CA ASP A 33 0.10 3.73 -10.67
C ASP A 33 -0.97 2.72 -11.09
N LEU A 34 -1.48 1.93 -10.14
CA LEU A 34 -2.62 1.03 -10.36
C LEU A 34 -3.88 1.80 -10.76
N LYS A 35 -4.17 2.93 -10.11
CA LYS A 35 -5.29 3.81 -10.50
C LYS A 35 -5.15 4.30 -11.94
N THR A 36 -3.95 4.67 -12.36
CA THR A 36 -3.67 5.10 -13.73
C THR A 36 -3.91 3.94 -14.71
N SER A 37 -3.45 2.73 -14.36
CA SER A 37 -3.65 1.51 -15.15
C SER A 37 -5.13 1.16 -15.33
N ILE A 38 -5.93 1.24 -14.26
CA ILE A 38 -7.39 1.06 -14.31
C ILE A 38 -8.05 2.10 -15.22
N THR A 39 -7.61 3.35 -15.12
CA THR A 39 -8.17 4.45 -15.92
C THR A 39 -7.92 4.21 -17.41
N ASN A 40 -6.71 3.81 -17.77
CA ASN A 40 -6.35 3.49 -19.15
C ASN A 40 -7.13 2.28 -19.67
N LEU A 41 -7.20 1.21 -18.87
CA LEU A 41 -7.96 0.01 -19.23
C LEU A 41 -9.44 0.33 -19.49
N ARG A 42 -10.06 1.18 -18.66
CA ARG A 42 -11.43 1.66 -18.89
C ARG A 42 -11.55 2.41 -20.21
N ILE A 43 -10.64 3.33 -20.50
CA ILE A 43 -10.64 4.10 -21.75
C ILE A 43 -10.52 3.17 -22.97
N GLU A 44 -9.66 2.14 -22.89
CA GLU A 44 -9.50 1.14 -23.94
C GLU A 44 -10.78 0.32 -24.14
N MET A 45 -11.43 -0.11 -23.05
CA MET A 45 -12.70 -0.82 -23.08
C MET A 45 -13.82 0.03 -23.69
N ASP A 46 -13.91 1.31 -23.32
CA ASP A 46 -14.91 2.26 -23.83
C ASP A 46 -14.70 2.56 -25.34
N GLY A 47 -13.46 2.45 -25.83
CA GLY A 47 -13.09 2.76 -27.21
C GLY A 47 -13.32 1.63 -28.21
N ILE A 48 -13.72 0.43 -27.76
CA ILE A 48 -13.84 -0.74 -28.64
C ILE A 48 -15.20 -0.80 -29.34
N ASN A 49 -15.15 -1.20 -30.61
CA ASN A 49 -16.32 -1.55 -31.38
C ASN A 49 -16.95 -2.85 -30.83
N GLU A 50 -18.27 -2.87 -30.66
CA GLU A 50 -19.05 -4.03 -30.20
C GLU A 50 -18.74 -5.33 -30.97
N ARG A 51 -18.38 -5.23 -32.26
CA ARG A 51 -17.98 -6.38 -33.09
C ARG A 51 -16.67 -7.02 -32.64
N ASP A 52 -15.76 -6.24 -32.09
CA ASP A 52 -14.42 -6.67 -31.67
C ASP A 52 -14.35 -6.93 -30.16
N ALA A 53 -15.37 -6.51 -29.39
CA ALA A 53 -15.43 -6.67 -27.94
C ALA A 53 -15.18 -8.11 -27.46
N ARG A 54 -15.70 -9.10 -28.20
CA ARG A 54 -15.47 -10.52 -27.87
C ARG A 54 -14.02 -10.95 -28.05
N VAL A 55 -13.28 -10.34 -28.99
CA VAL A 55 -11.86 -10.63 -29.24
C VAL A 55 -11.01 -10.13 -28.07
N TYR A 56 -11.30 -8.91 -27.59
CA TYR A 56 -10.54 -8.27 -26.51
C TYR A 56 -10.97 -8.67 -25.09
N PHE A 57 -12.13 -9.33 -24.94
CA PHE A 57 -12.67 -9.70 -23.63
C PHE A 57 -11.67 -10.45 -22.74
N MET A 58 -10.94 -11.42 -23.31
CA MET A 58 -9.98 -12.23 -22.55
C MET A 58 -8.79 -11.40 -22.05
N ASP A 59 -8.32 -10.45 -22.86
CA ASP A 59 -7.19 -9.59 -22.51
C ASP A 59 -7.58 -8.59 -21.41
N PHE A 60 -8.79 -8.03 -21.50
CA PHE A 60 -9.33 -7.18 -20.45
C PHE A 60 -9.58 -7.93 -19.16
N HIS A 61 -10.19 -9.11 -19.23
CA HIS A 61 -10.41 -9.93 -18.05
C HIS A 61 -9.08 -10.26 -17.35
N ARG A 62 -8.03 -10.60 -18.13
CA ARG A 62 -6.69 -10.84 -17.59
C ARG A 62 -6.08 -9.59 -16.94
N SER A 63 -6.25 -8.44 -17.57
CA SER A 63 -5.73 -7.16 -17.07
C SER A 63 -6.42 -6.73 -15.78
N ILE A 64 -7.76 -6.84 -15.72
CA ILE A 64 -8.55 -6.59 -14.51
C ILE A 64 -8.09 -7.49 -13.38
N ARG A 65 -7.93 -8.79 -13.64
CA ARG A 65 -7.48 -9.75 -12.63
C ARG A 65 -6.10 -9.40 -12.08
N LEU A 66 -5.14 -9.07 -12.95
CA LEU A 66 -3.80 -8.68 -12.51
C LEU A 66 -3.83 -7.43 -11.63
N ILE A 67 -4.61 -6.43 -12.03
CA ILE A 67 -4.78 -5.21 -11.26
C ILE A 67 -5.39 -5.51 -9.89
N ASP A 68 -6.42 -6.37 -9.82
CA ASP A 68 -7.07 -6.77 -8.58
C ASP A 68 -6.09 -7.47 -7.63
N ASP A 69 -5.31 -8.44 -8.14
CA ASP A 69 -4.29 -9.15 -7.36
C ASP A 69 -3.23 -8.17 -6.80
N LEU A 70 -2.74 -7.23 -7.61
CA LEU A 70 -1.77 -6.22 -7.19
C LEU A 70 -2.35 -5.22 -6.20
N PHE A 71 -3.61 -4.84 -6.38
CA PHE A 71 -4.31 -3.92 -5.49
C PHE A 71 -4.49 -4.56 -4.11
N GLN A 72 -4.98 -5.79 -4.06
CA GLN A 72 -5.15 -6.54 -2.81
C GLN A 72 -3.81 -6.71 -2.08
N HIS A 73 -2.76 -7.12 -2.78
CA HIS A 73 -1.42 -7.25 -2.19
C HIS A 73 -0.93 -5.92 -1.60
N THR A 74 -1.06 -4.83 -2.35
CA THR A 74 -0.57 -3.51 -1.92
C THR A 74 -1.36 -2.95 -0.74
N VAL A 75 -2.69 -3.10 -0.74
CA VAL A 75 -3.56 -2.63 0.34
C VAL A 75 -3.35 -3.42 1.62
N ASN A 76 -3.22 -4.74 1.54
CA ASN A 76 -2.97 -5.57 2.72
C ASN A 76 -1.62 -5.20 3.34
N SER A 77 -0.56 -5.13 2.51
CA SER A 77 0.77 -4.75 3.00
C SER A 77 0.82 -3.31 3.53
N LEU A 78 0.04 -2.38 2.96
CA LEU A 78 -0.07 -1.01 3.49
C LEU A 78 -0.78 -0.99 4.85
N SER A 79 -1.80 -1.82 5.03
CA SER A 79 -2.54 -1.91 6.29
C SER A 79 -1.64 -2.45 7.41
N ASP A 80 -0.86 -3.49 7.13
CA ASP A 80 0.10 -4.06 8.08
C ASP A 80 1.16 -3.02 8.50
N GLU A 81 1.76 -2.30 7.53
CA GLU A 81 2.75 -1.25 7.83
C GLU A 81 2.15 -0.06 8.59
N PHE A 82 0.90 0.29 8.31
CA PHE A 82 0.22 1.34 9.05
C PHE A 82 0.02 0.95 10.53
N GLU A 83 -0.34 -0.31 10.81
CA GLU A 83 -0.43 -0.82 12.18
C GLU A 83 0.93 -0.76 12.91
N GLU A 84 2.03 -1.10 12.22
CA GLU A 84 3.39 -0.99 12.77
C GLU A 84 3.76 0.47 13.11
N VAL A 85 3.43 1.41 12.22
CA VAL A 85 3.60 2.86 12.46
C VAL A 85 2.81 3.32 13.67
N GLU A 86 1.55 2.87 13.83
CA GLU A 86 0.73 3.22 14.98
C GLU A 86 1.35 2.73 16.29
N VAL A 87 1.86 1.50 16.32
CA VAL A 87 2.57 0.95 17.48
C VAL A 87 3.82 1.77 17.80
N THR A 88 4.62 2.13 16.79
CA THR A 88 5.83 2.95 16.98
C THR A 88 5.50 4.35 17.49
N LYS A 89 4.45 4.98 16.94
CA LYS A 89 3.92 6.27 17.37
C LYS A 89 3.45 6.23 18.83
N ASP A 90 2.68 5.22 19.21
CA ASP A 90 2.16 5.07 20.58
C ASP A 90 3.29 4.81 21.57
N PHE A 91 4.30 4.02 21.20
CA PHE A 91 5.49 3.80 22.01
C PHE A 91 6.27 5.11 22.24
N LEU A 92 6.53 5.87 21.17
CA LEU A 92 7.18 7.18 21.24
C LEU A 92 6.40 8.15 22.15
N PHE A 93 5.08 8.23 21.99
CA PHE A 93 4.24 9.09 22.81
C PHE A 93 4.32 8.70 24.29
N ASN A 94 4.19 7.41 24.61
CA ASN A 94 4.29 6.94 25.99
C ASN A 94 5.66 7.26 26.61
N LYS A 95 6.75 6.99 25.88
CA LYS A 95 8.12 7.22 26.36
C LYS A 95 8.46 8.71 26.54
N ILE A 96 7.96 9.59 25.67
CA ILE A 96 8.29 11.02 25.71
C ILE A 96 7.36 11.80 26.64
N VAL A 97 6.07 11.45 26.68
CA VAL A 97 5.03 12.24 27.34
C VAL A 97 4.66 11.69 28.71
N LYS A 98 4.68 10.36 28.91
CA LYS A 98 4.26 9.74 30.18
C LYS A 98 5.41 9.39 31.12
N GLU A 99 6.65 9.33 30.64
CA GLU A 99 7.85 9.12 31.48
C GLU A 99 8.56 10.44 31.88
N GLN A 100 7.92 11.61 31.67
CA GLN A 100 8.36 12.91 32.20
C GLN A 100 7.65 13.27 33.50
#